data_AF-A0A961HM31-F1
#
_entry.id   AF-A0A961HM31-F1
#
_cell.length_a   1.000
_cell.length_b   1.000
_cell.length_c   1.000
_cell.angle_alpha   90.00
_cell.angle_beta   90.00
_cell.angle_gamma   90.00
#
_symmetry.space_group_name_H-M   'P 1'
#
loop_
_entity.id
_entity.type
_entity.pdbx_description
1 polymer ?
#
loop_
_entity_poly.entity_id
_entity_poly.type
_entity_poly.pdbx_seq_one_letter_code
_entity_poly.pdbx_strand_id
1 'polypeptide(L)' 'MAPGSMTTREPRVVAFIVTGALLGFLLGAGIYLLDEDNGQYSARTAFGYLAVFGLLVGALLGAFAAAIVAGRRR' A
#
# COMPACT_ATOMS: atom_id res chain seq x y z
N MET A 1 -19.79 -2.41 -40.01
CA MET A 1 -19.74 -2.18 -38.55
C MET A 1 -18.43 -2.77 -38.07
N ALA A 2 -17.39 -1.94 -37.88
CA ALA A 2 -16.07 -2.43 -37.49
C ALA A 2 -16.12 -2.91 -36.02
N PRO A 3 -15.44 -4.02 -35.67
CA PRO A 3 -15.37 -4.48 -34.29
C PRO A 3 -14.72 -3.39 -33.43
N GLY A 4 -15.45 -2.92 -32.42
CA GLY A 4 -14.93 -1.94 -31.48
C GLY A 4 -13.64 -2.48 -30.86
N SER A 5 -12.54 -1.75 -31.01
CA SER A 5 -11.27 -2.09 -30.39
C SER A 5 -11.49 -2.17 -28.88
N MET A 6 -11.57 -3.38 -28.33
CA MET A 6 -11.53 -3.57 -26.88
C MET A 6 -10.14 -3.16 -26.43
N THR A 7 -10.00 -1.88 -26.04
CA THR A 7 -8.78 -1.39 -25.41
C THR A 7 -8.66 -2.13 -24.09
N THR A 8 -7.84 -3.19 -24.07
CA THR A 8 -7.53 -3.90 -22.83
C THR A 8 -6.85 -2.91 -21.90
N ARG A 9 -7.61 -2.39 -20.92
CA ARG A 9 -7.13 -1.34 -20.02
C ARG A 9 -5.96 -1.89 -19.22
N GLU A 10 -4.73 -1.44 -19.48
CA GLU A 10 -3.56 -1.94 -18.77
C GLU A 10 -3.73 -1.76 -17.25
N PRO A 11 -3.36 -2.77 -16.44
CA PRO A 11 -3.43 -2.65 -14.99
C PRO A 11 -2.48 -1.53 -14.53
N ARG A 12 -3.02 -0.51 -13.86
CA ARG A 12 -2.26 0.63 -13.36
C ARG A 12 -1.46 0.22 -12.11
N VAL A 13 -0.31 -0.42 -12.31
CA VAL A 13 0.57 -0.94 -11.23
C VAL A 13 0.89 0.14 -10.19
N VAL A 14 1.21 1.36 -10.64
CA VAL A 14 1.50 2.48 -9.75
C VAL A 14 0.34 2.79 -8.80
N ALA A 15 -0.91 2.70 -9.29
CA ALA A 15 -2.08 2.97 -8.46
C ALA A 15 -2.24 1.94 -7.33
N PHE A 16 -1.97 0.66 -7.61
CA PHE A 16 -1.96 -0.39 -6.58
C PHE A 16 -0.89 -0.15 -5.51
N ILE A 17 0.32 0.23 -5.92
CA ILE A 17 1.42 0.52 -4.99
C ILE A 17 1.07 1.71 -4.10
N VAL A 18 0.61 2.81 -4.69
CA VAL A 18 0.22 4.02 -3.94
C VAL A 18 -0.93 3.71 -2.98
N THR A 19 -1.92 2.94 -3.41
CA THR A 19 -3.05 2.56 -2.56
C THR A 19 -2.59 1.69 -1.39
N GLY A 20 -1.76 0.69 -1.67
CA GLY A 20 -1.17 -0.16 -0.63
C GLY A 20 -0.35 0.65 0.37
N ALA A 21 0.50 1.56 -0.11
CA ALA A 21 1.32 2.45 0.70
C ALA A 21 0.47 3.31 1.65
N LEU A 22 -0.61 3.91 1.15
CA LEU A 22 -1.53 4.72 1.95
C LEU A 22 -2.25 3.87 3.01
N LEU A 23 -2.75 2.68 2.64
CA LEU A 23 -3.39 1.78 3.60
C LEU A 23 -2.42 1.31 4.69
N GLY A 24 -1.19 0.97 4.32
CA GLY A 24 -0.15 0.58 5.25
C GLY A 24 0.28 1.72 6.17
N PHE A 25 0.41 2.94 5.66
CA PHE A 25 0.65 4.13 6.48
C PHE A 25 -0.49 4.35 7.50
N LEU A 26 -1.74 4.28 7.05
CA LEU A 26 -2.91 4.44 7.93
C LEU A 26 -2.95 3.35 9.00
N LEU A 27 -2.58 2.12 8.66
CA LEU A 27 -2.47 1.02 9.63
C LEU A 27 -1.36 1.28 10.64
N GLY A 28 -0.16 1.67 10.20
CA GLY A 28 0.96 2.00 11.09
C GLY A 28 0.66 3.17 12.03
N ALA A 29 0.01 4.22 11.50
CA ALA A 29 -0.48 5.33 12.29
C ALA A 29 -1.57 4.89 13.29
N GLY A 30 -2.50 4.03 12.86
CA GLY A 30 -3.54 3.47 13.71
C GLY A 30 -2.97 2.64 14.85
N ILE A 31 -1.95 1.82 14.60
CA ILE A 31 -1.24 1.05 15.65
C ILE A 31 -0.68 2.01 16.69
N TYR A 32 0.04 3.06 16.27
CA TYR A 32 0.59 4.04 17.21
C TYR A 32 -0.49 4.74 18.06
N LEU A 33 -1.66 5.02 17.49
CA LEU A 33 -2.75 5.71 18.19
C LEU A 33 -3.55 4.82 19.15
N LEU A 34 -3.53 3.50 18.92
CA LEU A 34 -4.32 2.53 19.70
C LEU A 34 -3.48 1.81 20.75
N ASP A 35 -2.15 1.77 20.59
CA ASP A 35 -1.25 1.10 21.51
C ASP A 35 -0.80 2.05 22.63
N GLU A 36 -0.61 1.49 23.84
CA GLU A 36 -0.14 2.28 24.99
C GLU A 36 1.36 2.61 24.83
N ASP A 37 1.72 3.86 25.12
CA ASP A 37 3.12 4.28 25.07
C ASP A 37 3.95 3.57 26.14
N ASN A 38 4.96 2.82 25.70
CA ASN A 38 5.88 2.08 26.58
C ASN A 38 7.06 2.93 27.06
N GLY A 39 7.17 4.19 26.62
CA GLY A 39 8.20 5.14 27.04
C GLY A 39 9.62 4.83 26.53
N GLN A 40 9.78 3.85 25.65
CA GLN A 40 11.09 3.45 25.12
C GLN A 40 11.59 4.36 23.99
N TYR A 41 10.68 5.05 23.31
CA TYR A 41 10.97 5.91 22.16
C TYR A 41 10.26 7.25 22.29
N SER A 42 10.86 8.29 21.73
CA SER A 42 10.14 9.56 21.56
C SER A 42 8.91 9.35 20.68
N ALA A 43 7.82 10.06 20.96
CA ALA A 43 6.57 10.00 20.19
C ALA A 43 6.81 10.14 18.68
N ARG A 44 7.68 11.07 18.28
CA ARG A 44 8.04 11.29 16.86
C ARG A 44 8.75 10.09 16.25
N THR A 45 9.66 9.46 17.00
CA THR A 45 10.41 8.28 16.54
C THR A 45 9.48 7.07 16.39
N ALA A 46 8.65 6.80 17.40
CA ALA A 46 7.72 5.67 17.41
C ALA A 46 6.70 5.79 16.26
N PHE A 47 6.03 6.93 16.16
CA PHE A 47 5.09 7.22 15.08
C PHE A 47 5.78 7.14 13.71
N GLY A 48 6.93 7.81 13.56
CA GLY A 48 7.64 7.86 12.29
C GLY A 48 8.09 6.47 11.81
N TYR A 49 8.59 5.63 12.72
CA TYR A 49 8.97 4.26 12.40
C TYR A 49 7.78 3.44 11.93
N LEU A 50 6.68 3.41 12.69
CA LEU A 50 5.48 2.66 12.35
C LEU A 50 4.84 3.15 11.04
N ALA A 51 4.79 4.47 10.84
CA ALA A 51 4.25 5.07 9.63
C ALA A 51 5.06 4.68 8.38
N VAL A 52 6.39 4.80 8.42
CA VAL A 52 7.26 4.44 7.29
C VAL A 52 7.27 2.92 7.06
N PHE A 53 7.35 2.14 8.13
CA PHE A 53 7.30 0.68 8.05
C PHE A 53 5.98 0.21 7.42
N GLY A 54 4.85 0.72 7.92
CA GLY A 54 3.53 0.45 7.36
C GLY A 54 3.44 0.87 5.90
N LEU A 55 3.93 2.06 5.54
CA LEU A 55 3.95 2.56 4.16
C LEU A 55 4.71 1.61 3.22
N LEU A 56 5.91 1.15 3.62
CA LEU A 56 6.73 0.26 2.80
C LEU A 56 6.10 -1.14 2.66
N VAL A 57 5.60 -1.72 3.76
CA VAL A 57 4.91 -3.02 3.73
C VAL A 57 3.65 -2.92 2.87
N GLY A 58 2.86 -1.87 3.04
CA GLY A 58 1.67 -1.62 2.24
C GLY A 58 2.00 -1.46 0.75
N ALA A 59 3.04 -0.70 0.41
CA ALA A 59 3.51 -0.54 -0.97
C ALA A 59 3.88 -1.89 -1.60
N LEU A 60 4.58 -2.74 -0.85
CA LEU A 60 4.99 -4.08 -1.27
C LEU A 60 3.77 -4.99 -1.51
N LEU A 61 2.78 -4.99 -0.61
CA LEU A 61 1.53 -5.73 -0.79
C LEU A 61 0.73 -5.21 -1.99
N GLY A 62 0.71 -3.90 -2.22
CA GLY A 62 0.12 -3.28 -3.40
C GLY A 62 0.81 -3.75 -4.69
N ALA A 63 2.13 -3.74 -4.73
CA ALA A 63 2.92 -4.25 -5.86
C ALA A 63 2.62 -5.74 -6.12
N PHE A 64 2.56 -6.53 -5.06
CA PHE A 64 2.24 -7.97 -5.14
C PHE A 64 0.84 -8.20 -5.71
N ALA A 65 -0.17 -7.46 -5.24
CA ALA A 65 -1.53 -7.52 -5.77
C ALA A 65 -1.57 -7.13 -7.26
N ALA A 66 -0.83 -6.09 -7.66
CA ALA A 66 -0.72 -5.69 -9.06
C ALA A 66 -0.09 -6.79 -9.92
N ALA A 67 0.95 -7.46 -9.43
CA ALA A 67 1.61 -8.57 -10.12
C ALA A 67 0.66 -9.76 -10.32
N ILE A 68 -0.13 -10.12 -9.30
CA ILE A 68 -1.15 -11.18 -9.42
C ILE A 68 -2.19 -10.79 -10.47
N VAL A 69 -2.74 -9.57 -10.42
CA VAL A 69 -3.77 -9.10 -11.36
C VAL A 69 -3.24 -9.05 -12.78
N ALA A 70 -1.99 -8.61 -12.97
CA ALA A 70 -1.35 -8.58 -14.27
C ALA A 70 -1.05 -10.00 -14.80
N GLY A 71 -0.57 -10.91 -13.94
CA GLY A 71 -0.32 -12.30 -14.27
C GLY A 71 -1.59 -13.08 -14.66
N ARG A 72 -2.72 -12.79 -14.01
CA ARG A 72 -4.03 -13.38 -14.35
C ARG A 72 -4.59 -12.94 -15.71
N ARG A 73 -4.04 -11.89 -16.33
CA ARG A 73 -4.46 -11.38 -17.64
C ARG A 73 -3.59 -11.89 -18.80
N ARG A 74 -2.49 -12.57 -18.51
CA ARG A 74 -1.68 -13.29 -19.49
C ARG A 74 -2.17 -14.73 -19.60
#